data_AF-A0A9X3MZV2-F1
#
_entry.id   AF-A0A9X3MZV2-F1
#
_cell.length_a   1.000
_cell.length_b   1.000
_cell.length_c   1.000
_cell.angle_alpha   90.00
_cell.angle_beta   90.00
_cell.angle_gamma   90.00
#
_symmetry.space_group_name_H-M   'P 1'
#
loop_
_entity.id
_entity.type
_entity.pdbx_description
1 polymer ?
#
loop_
_entity_poly.entity_id
_entity_poly.type
_entity_poly.pdbx_seq_one_letter_code
_entity_poly.pdbx_strand_id
1 'polypeptide(L)'
;MTAVADAAITRRWHQRLEIRRHMLDDAIEDLHAAKTPVDRAEAQARITLRHEQIADAKAVLARHRVPKLTARERAVRAAMLGWTNRDSIHYTQDPVARWEGIARSLRAGKGQFPTHADCSSFSTWCLWDALGGPDAGPDIVNGSRWTGGYTGTQTDHGHEVAINRALPGDLAFYGPTRNSINHVTIVVAPGRVISHGQESGPLALPIAYSRPGGSLKFVRRYLP
;
A
#
# COMPACT_ATOMS: atom_id res chain seq x y z
N MET A 1 3.46 -11.74 -3.15
CA MET A 1 3.02 -13.07 -2.68
C MET A 1 1.86 -13.51 -3.56
N THR A 2 1.93 -14.68 -4.17
CA THR A 2 0.87 -15.23 -5.02
C THR A 2 -0.26 -15.81 -4.16
N ALA A 3 -1.49 -15.86 -4.66
CA ALA A 3 -2.65 -16.40 -3.94
C ALA A 3 -2.44 -17.84 -3.43
N VAL A 4 -1.61 -18.62 -4.12
CA VAL A 4 -1.23 -20.00 -3.74
C VAL A 4 -0.38 -20.02 -2.45
N ALA A 5 0.51 -19.04 -2.27
CA ALA A 5 1.33 -18.93 -1.06
C ALA A 5 0.49 -18.54 0.16
N ASP A 6 -0.51 -17.66 -0.01
CA ASP A 6 -1.43 -17.28 1.06
C ASP A 6 -2.33 -18.45 1.48
N ALA A 7 -2.80 -19.28 0.53
CA ALA A 7 -3.59 -20.48 0.84
C ALA A 7 -2.79 -21.51 1.66
N ALA A 8 -1.52 -21.72 1.32
CA ALA A 8 -0.63 -22.63 2.06
C ALA A 8 -0.35 -22.11 3.49
N ILE A 9 -0.11 -20.81 3.65
CA ILE A 9 0.09 -20.19 4.96
C ILE A 9 -1.17 -20.30 5.83
N THR A 10 -2.34 -20.00 5.26
CA THR A 10 -3.63 -20.13 5.96
C THR A 10 -3.87 -21.57 6.41
N ARG A 11 -3.62 -22.58 5.55
CA ARG A 11 -3.70 -24.00 5.93
C ARG A 11 -2.78 -24.35 7.11
N ARG A 12 -1.52 -23.89 7.07
CA ARG A 12 -0.56 -24.11 8.17
C ARG A 12 -1.03 -23.52 9.49
N TRP A 13 -1.65 -22.34 9.46
CA TRP A 13 -2.20 -21.71 10.67
C TRP A 13 -3.47 -22.41 11.18
N HIS A 14 -4.31 -22.94 10.30
CA HIS A 14 -5.43 -23.80 10.70
C HIS A 14 -4.96 -25.07 11.40
N GLN A 15 -3.98 -25.77 10.83
CA GLN A 15 -3.39 -26.96 11.46
C GLN A 15 -2.76 -26.64 12.82
N ARG A 16 -2.05 -25.51 12.93
CA ARG A 16 -1.50 -25.05 14.22
C ARG A 16 -2.58 -24.73 15.24
N LEU A 17 -3.70 -24.15 14.81
CA LEU A 17 -4.83 -23.88 15.70
C LEU A 17 -5.46 -25.19 16.21
N GLU A 18 -5.59 -26.19 15.35
CA GLU A 18 -6.10 -27.52 15.72
C GLU A 18 -5.18 -28.23 16.72
N ILE A 19 -3.87 -28.28 16.44
CA ILE A 19 -2.88 -28.83 17.39
C ILE A 19 -2.97 -28.13 18.75
N ARG A 20 -3.07 -26.80 18.77
CA ARG A 20 -3.16 -26.05 20.03
C ARG A 20 -4.45 -26.31 20.80
N ARG A 21 -5.54 -26.64 20.12
CA ARG A 21 -6.80 -27.06 20.77
C ARG A 21 -6.63 -28.40 21.44
N HIS A 22 -6.04 -29.38 20.76
CA HIS A 22 -5.70 -30.67 21.38
C HIS A 22 -4.79 -30.49 22.59
N MET A 23 -3.75 -29.67 22.48
CA MET A 23 -2.88 -29.37 23.63
C MET A 23 -3.58 -28.66 24.80
N LEU A 24 -4.69 -27.95 24.54
CA LEU A 24 -5.52 -27.38 25.59
C LEU A 24 -6.36 -28.48 26.26
N ASP A 25 -6.95 -29.37 25.46
CA ASP A 25 -7.72 -30.52 25.97
C ASP A 25 -6.83 -31.41 26.86
N ASP A 26 -5.61 -31.73 26.41
CA ASP A 26 -4.61 -32.47 27.20
C ASP A 26 -4.29 -31.76 28.53
N ALA A 27 -4.14 -30.43 28.51
CA ALA A 27 -3.86 -29.65 29.71
C ALA A 27 -5.03 -29.61 30.70
N ILE A 28 -6.27 -29.72 30.20
CA ILE A 28 -7.48 -29.84 31.03
C ILE A 28 -7.54 -31.24 31.66
N GLU A 29 -7.21 -32.29 30.92
CA GLU A 29 -7.11 -33.65 31.45
C GLU A 29 -6.04 -33.76 32.54
N ASP A 30 -4.86 -33.17 32.33
CA ASP A 30 -3.81 -33.05 33.35
C ASP A 30 -4.32 -32.40 34.64
N LEU A 31 -5.11 -31.32 34.51
CA LEU A 31 -5.68 -30.62 35.67
C LEU A 31 -6.65 -31.52 36.44
N HIS A 32 -7.46 -32.32 35.75
CA HIS A 32 -8.36 -33.29 36.39
C HIS A 32 -7.60 -34.43 37.07
N ALA A 33 -6.47 -34.87 36.49
CA ALA A 33 -5.64 -35.93 37.05
C ALA A 33 -4.73 -35.47 38.20
N ALA A 34 -4.51 -34.16 38.35
CA ALA A 34 -3.60 -33.57 39.33
C ALA A 34 -4.02 -33.85 40.78
N LYS A 35 -3.13 -34.52 41.52
CA LYS A 35 -3.37 -34.96 42.91
C LYS A 35 -2.84 -33.99 43.95
N THR A 36 -1.83 -33.19 43.60
CA THR A 36 -1.22 -32.24 44.52
C THR A 36 -1.57 -30.78 44.16
N PRO A 37 -1.51 -29.83 45.12
CA PRO A 37 -1.67 -28.42 44.83
C PRO A 37 -0.68 -27.87 43.81
N VAL A 38 0.55 -28.39 43.80
CA VAL A 38 1.61 -27.98 42.86
C VAL A 38 1.25 -28.43 41.44
N ASP A 39 0.89 -29.70 41.25
CA ASP A 39 0.49 -30.23 39.94
C ASP A 39 -0.70 -29.46 39.36
N ARG A 40 -1.68 -29.09 40.21
CA ARG A 40 -2.84 -28.29 39.81
C ARG A 40 -2.45 -26.89 39.36
N ALA A 41 -1.53 -26.23 40.08
CA ALA A 41 -1.05 -24.90 39.70
C ALA A 41 -0.31 -24.93 38.35
N GLU A 42 0.52 -25.95 38.12
CA GLU A 42 1.22 -26.13 36.86
C GLU A 42 0.26 -26.42 35.69
N ALA A 43 -0.73 -27.31 35.88
CA ALA A 43 -1.74 -27.60 34.87
C ALA A 43 -2.57 -26.35 34.53
N GLN A 44 -2.95 -25.56 35.55
CA GLN A 44 -3.66 -24.29 35.35
C GLN A 44 -2.82 -23.27 34.56
N ALA A 45 -1.53 -23.18 34.83
CA ALA A 45 -0.61 -22.32 34.06
C ALA A 45 -0.49 -22.78 32.60
N ARG A 46 -0.44 -24.10 32.35
CA ARG A 46 -0.47 -24.65 30.98
C ARG A 46 -1.76 -24.28 30.26
N ILE A 47 -2.92 -24.42 30.90
CA ILE A 47 -4.23 -24.04 30.33
C ILE A 47 -4.23 -22.56 29.91
N THR A 48 -3.80 -21.66 30.80
CA THR A 48 -3.71 -20.22 30.49
C THR A 48 -2.84 -19.95 29.27
N LEU A 49 -1.64 -20.55 29.23
CA LEU A 49 -0.74 -20.42 28.08
C LEU A 49 -1.37 -20.95 26.78
N ARG A 50 -2.10 -22.07 26.81
CA ARG A 50 -2.76 -22.62 25.61
C ARG A 50 -3.89 -21.72 25.12
N HIS A 51 -4.67 -21.12 26.03
CA HIS A 51 -5.67 -20.13 25.66
C HIS A 51 -5.08 -18.93 24.94
N GLU A 52 -3.97 -18.37 25.43
CA GLU A 52 -3.25 -17.27 24.78
C GLU A 52 -2.77 -17.67 23.38
N GLN A 53 -2.15 -18.85 23.25
CA GLN A 53 -1.68 -19.35 21.96
C GLN A 53 -2.80 -19.58 20.95
N ILE A 54 -3.98 -20.03 21.41
CA ILE A 54 -5.19 -20.17 20.59
C ILE A 54 -5.69 -18.78 20.15
N ALA A 55 -5.74 -17.81 21.07
CA ALA A 55 -6.17 -16.45 20.76
C ALA A 55 -5.27 -15.81 19.68
N ASP A 56 -3.95 -15.94 19.83
CA ASP A 56 -2.97 -15.48 18.85
C ASP A 56 -3.15 -16.15 17.48
N ALA A 57 -3.34 -17.46 17.46
CA ALA A 57 -3.58 -18.21 16.23
C ALA A 57 -4.85 -17.72 15.49
N LYS A 58 -5.93 -17.48 16.24
CA LYS A 58 -7.18 -16.92 15.71
C LYS A 58 -6.96 -15.51 15.17
N ALA A 59 -6.21 -14.66 15.88
CA ALA A 59 -5.90 -13.31 15.42
C ALA A 59 -5.08 -13.32 14.12
N VAL A 60 -4.11 -14.24 13.99
CA VAL A 60 -3.37 -14.43 12.73
C VAL A 60 -4.31 -14.87 11.60
N LEU A 61 -5.14 -15.89 11.81
CA LEU A 61 -6.11 -16.35 10.80
C LEU A 61 -7.10 -15.25 10.39
N ALA A 62 -7.56 -14.43 11.32
CA ALA A 62 -8.43 -13.29 11.02
C ALA A 62 -7.72 -12.27 10.11
N ARG A 63 -6.45 -11.96 10.37
CA ARG A 63 -5.62 -11.10 9.50
C ARG A 63 -5.42 -11.67 8.10
N HIS A 64 -5.37 -13.00 7.96
CA HIS A 64 -5.28 -13.67 6.67
C HIS A 64 -6.62 -13.77 5.92
N ARG A 65 -7.75 -13.66 6.62
CA ARG A 65 -9.10 -13.68 6.02
C ARG A 65 -9.47 -12.36 5.34
N VAL A 66 -8.91 -11.23 5.78
CA VAL A 66 -9.10 -9.94 5.11
C VAL A 66 -8.29 -9.97 3.82
N PRO A 67 -8.91 -9.85 2.62
CA PRO A 67 -8.17 -9.74 1.39
C PRO A 67 -7.19 -8.58 1.51
N LYS A 68 -5.88 -8.88 1.44
CA LYS A 68 -4.88 -7.83 1.41
C LYS A 68 -5.11 -7.06 0.11
N LEU A 69 -5.44 -5.78 0.23
CA LEU A 69 -5.49 -4.89 -0.93
C LEU A 69 -4.24 -5.11 -1.78
N THR A 70 -4.43 -5.34 -3.07
CA THR A 70 -3.38 -5.37 -4.08
C THR A 70 -2.61 -4.05 -4.05
N ALA A 71 -1.39 -4.04 -4.62
CA ALA A 71 -0.62 -2.80 -4.72
C ALA A 71 -1.43 -1.72 -5.47
N ARG A 72 -2.18 -2.08 -6.51
CA ARG A 72 -3.03 -1.16 -7.27
C ARG A 72 -4.12 -0.54 -6.40
N GLU A 73 -4.84 -1.35 -5.65
CA GLU A 73 -5.87 -0.85 -4.73
C GLU A 73 -5.28 0.06 -3.65
N ARG A 74 -4.08 -0.23 -3.16
CA ARG A 74 -3.39 0.66 -2.21
C ARG A 74 -2.97 1.98 -2.84
N ALA A 75 -2.50 1.97 -4.09
CA ALA A 75 -2.14 3.18 -4.82
C ALA A 75 -3.37 4.07 -5.08
N VAL A 76 -4.49 3.45 -5.48
CA VAL A 76 -5.78 4.13 -5.62
C VAL A 76 -6.23 4.72 -4.30
N ARG A 77 -6.16 3.96 -3.19
CA ARG A 77 -6.50 4.46 -1.85
C ARG A 77 -5.68 5.70 -1.49
N ALA A 78 -4.37 5.70 -1.73
CA ALA A 78 -3.51 6.86 -1.46
C ALA A 78 -3.90 8.08 -2.31
N ALA A 79 -4.12 7.88 -3.61
CA ALA A 79 -4.55 8.94 -4.52
C ALA A 79 -5.91 9.53 -4.11
N MET A 80 -6.87 8.66 -3.77
CA MET A 80 -8.20 9.07 -3.33
C MET A 80 -8.16 9.77 -1.98
N LEU A 81 -7.30 9.35 -1.05
CA LEU A 81 -7.08 10.06 0.22
C LEU A 81 -6.55 11.48 -0.03
N GLY A 82 -5.62 11.64 -0.97
CA GLY A 82 -5.15 12.97 -1.37
C GLY A 82 -6.27 13.83 -1.98
N TRP A 83 -7.12 13.23 -2.83
CA TRP A 83 -8.27 13.93 -3.41
C TRP A 83 -9.33 14.34 -2.38
N THR A 84 -9.66 13.49 -1.40
CA THR A 84 -10.63 13.83 -0.35
C THR A 84 -10.12 14.91 0.60
N ASN A 85 -8.80 15.06 0.73
CA ASN A 85 -8.15 16.08 1.57
C ASN A 85 -7.50 17.18 0.73
N ARG A 86 -7.95 17.37 -0.52
CA ARG A 86 -7.26 18.22 -1.50
C ARG A 86 -7.01 19.65 -1.04
N ASP A 87 -7.94 20.23 -0.27
CA ASP A 87 -7.82 21.60 0.23
C ASP A 87 -6.75 21.75 1.32
N SER A 88 -6.21 20.63 1.81
CA SER A 88 -5.10 20.57 2.78
C SER A 88 -3.75 20.18 2.15
N ILE A 89 -3.67 20.10 0.81
CA ILE A 89 -2.46 19.71 0.07
C ILE A 89 -2.02 20.85 -0.85
N HIS A 90 -0.95 21.52 -0.45
CA HIS A 90 -0.32 22.62 -1.18
C HIS A 90 0.60 22.10 -2.28
N TYR A 91 0.57 22.78 -3.42
CA TYR A 91 1.48 22.49 -4.51
C TYR A 91 2.83 23.16 -4.24
N THR A 92 3.90 22.38 -4.22
CA THR A 92 5.26 22.92 -4.05
C THR A 92 6.30 22.12 -4.82
N GLN A 93 7.26 22.83 -5.41
CA GLN A 93 8.44 22.25 -6.04
C GLN A 93 9.69 22.36 -5.16
N ASP A 94 9.55 22.85 -3.92
CA ASP A 94 10.64 22.88 -2.96
C ASP A 94 11.25 21.47 -2.79
N PRO A 95 12.57 21.33 -2.90
CA PRO A 95 13.22 20.01 -2.95
C PRO A 95 13.06 19.18 -1.68
N VAL A 96 12.69 19.79 -0.54
CA VAL A 96 12.47 19.08 0.72
C VAL A 96 10.98 18.86 0.96
N ALA A 97 10.18 19.93 0.91
CA ALA A 97 8.77 19.90 1.27
C ALA A 97 7.95 18.99 0.35
N ARG A 98 8.26 18.97 -0.97
CA ARG A 98 7.51 18.12 -1.91
C ARG A 98 7.62 16.63 -1.61
N TRP A 99 8.64 16.19 -0.87
CA TRP A 99 8.90 14.79 -0.51
C TRP A 99 8.33 14.40 0.86
N GLU A 100 7.54 15.27 1.49
CA GLU A 100 7.00 15.10 2.84
C GLU A 100 6.40 13.71 3.09
N GLY A 101 5.59 13.21 2.15
CA GLY A 101 4.89 11.93 2.29
C GLY A 101 5.83 10.76 2.55
N ILE A 102 6.98 10.72 1.86
CA ILE A 102 7.98 9.67 2.02
C ILE A 102 8.89 9.99 3.21
N ALA A 103 9.37 11.24 3.32
CA ALA A 103 10.29 11.67 4.37
C ALA A 103 9.71 11.44 5.78
N ARG A 104 8.41 11.67 5.96
CA ARG A 104 7.68 11.45 7.22
C ARG A 104 7.03 10.08 7.33
N SER A 105 7.28 9.20 6.36
CA SER A 105 6.71 7.86 6.27
C SER A 105 5.17 7.81 6.40
N LEU A 106 4.48 8.77 5.78
CA LEU A 106 3.02 8.92 5.89
C LEU A 106 2.31 7.79 5.16
N ARG A 107 1.42 7.08 5.86
CA ARG A 107 0.71 5.91 5.33
C ARG A 107 -0.76 6.20 5.07
N ALA A 108 -1.21 5.99 3.84
CA ALA A 108 -2.62 6.20 3.47
C ALA A 108 -3.55 5.24 4.22
N GLY A 109 -3.09 4.02 4.52
CA GLY A 109 -3.83 3.06 5.35
C GLY A 109 -4.06 3.50 6.80
N LYS A 110 -3.34 4.54 7.26
CA LYS A 110 -3.50 5.18 8.58
C LYS A 110 -4.23 6.54 8.48
N GLY A 111 -4.77 6.89 7.31
CA GLY A 111 -5.36 8.20 7.06
C GLY A 111 -4.34 9.35 6.98
N GLN A 112 -3.05 9.05 6.83
CA GLN A 112 -2.00 10.05 6.72
C GLN A 112 -1.73 10.37 5.24
N PHE A 113 -1.49 11.64 4.92
CA PHE A 113 -1.24 12.15 3.58
C PHE A 113 -0.26 13.34 3.64
N PRO A 114 0.55 13.58 2.59
CA PRO A 114 1.38 14.79 2.52
C PRO A 114 0.52 16.04 2.41
N THR A 115 0.87 17.10 3.14
CA THR A 115 0.29 18.44 2.98
C THR A 115 1.05 19.27 1.95
N HIS A 116 2.21 18.80 1.50
CA HIS A 116 3.03 19.42 0.47
C HIS A 116 3.49 18.39 -0.57
N ALA A 117 3.19 18.62 -1.84
CA ALA A 117 3.66 17.79 -2.94
C ALA A 117 3.64 18.55 -4.27
N ASP A 118 4.21 17.97 -5.31
CA ASP A 118 3.86 18.32 -6.69
C ASP A 118 3.40 17.07 -7.44
N CYS A 119 3.23 17.19 -8.77
CA CYS A 119 2.69 16.11 -9.59
C CYS A 119 3.49 14.80 -9.45
N SER A 120 4.81 14.87 -9.57
CA SER A 120 5.66 13.68 -9.52
C SER A 120 5.91 13.20 -8.10
N SER A 121 6.03 14.08 -7.10
CA SER A 121 6.22 13.61 -5.72
C SER A 121 4.94 13.01 -5.14
N PHE A 122 3.75 13.55 -5.48
CA PHE A 122 2.45 12.99 -5.10
C PHE A 122 2.24 11.59 -5.69
N SER A 123 2.47 11.42 -6.99
CA SER A 123 2.37 10.11 -7.65
C SER A 123 3.41 9.11 -7.11
N THR A 124 4.63 9.57 -6.82
CA THR A 124 5.67 8.73 -6.20
C THR A 124 5.23 8.28 -4.79
N TRP A 125 4.71 9.17 -3.95
CA TRP A 125 4.21 8.79 -2.62
C TRP A 125 3.08 7.76 -2.71
N CYS A 126 2.14 7.91 -3.66
CA CYS A 126 1.06 6.94 -3.85
C CYS A 126 1.60 5.53 -4.16
N LEU A 127 2.60 5.43 -5.05
CA LEU A 127 3.22 4.15 -5.41
C LEU A 127 4.12 3.61 -4.29
N TRP A 128 4.83 4.48 -3.57
CA TRP A 128 5.63 4.11 -2.41
C TRP A 128 4.76 3.52 -1.27
N ASP A 129 3.66 4.17 -0.89
CA ASP A 129 2.70 3.63 0.10
C ASP A 129 2.15 2.28 -0.35
N ALA A 130 1.82 2.18 -1.64
CA ALA A 130 1.29 0.98 -2.26
C ALA A 130 2.26 -0.20 -2.26
N LEU A 131 3.56 0.06 -2.37
CA LEU A 131 4.60 -0.97 -2.39
C LEU A 131 5.01 -1.42 -0.99
N GLY A 132 4.67 -0.68 0.06
CA GLY A 132 4.98 -1.07 1.44
C GLY A 132 5.42 0.07 2.33
N GLY A 133 5.56 1.29 1.80
CA GLY A 133 6.12 2.42 2.54
C GLY A 133 7.61 2.17 2.84
N PRO A 134 8.05 2.20 4.11
CA PRO A 134 9.45 1.88 4.46
C PRO A 134 9.94 0.53 3.92
N ASP A 135 9.02 -0.44 3.73
CA ASP A 135 9.31 -1.77 3.20
C ASP A 135 9.09 -1.89 1.68
N ALA A 136 8.99 -0.77 0.93
CA ALA A 136 8.69 -0.77 -0.50
C ALA A 136 9.75 -1.45 -1.39
N GLY A 137 10.94 -1.74 -0.84
CA GLY A 137 12.05 -2.31 -1.58
C GLY A 137 12.70 -1.29 -2.53
N PRO A 138 13.29 -1.74 -3.65
CA PRO A 138 13.92 -0.86 -4.64
C PRO A 138 12.95 0.21 -5.17
N ASP A 139 13.48 1.41 -5.42
CA ASP A 139 12.73 2.48 -6.06
C ASP A 139 12.58 2.22 -7.56
N ILE A 140 11.50 1.51 -7.90
CA ILE A 140 11.14 1.21 -9.29
C ILE A 140 10.52 2.40 -10.02
N VAL A 141 10.29 3.52 -9.34
CA VAL A 141 9.56 4.69 -9.89
C VAL A 141 10.53 5.74 -10.38
N ASN A 142 11.57 6.06 -9.61
CA ASN A 142 12.57 7.08 -9.95
C ASN A 142 14.01 6.57 -9.96
N GLY A 143 14.27 5.33 -9.51
CA GLY A 143 15.63 4.81 -9.38
C GLY A 143 16.48 5.55 -8.34
N SER A 144 15.86 6.36 -7.49
CA SER A 144 16.52 7.34 -6.61
C SER A 144 16.39 6.96 -5.14
N ARG A 145 16.24 5.66 -4.84
CA ARG A 145 16.12 5.11 -3.48
C ARG A 145 15.02 5.79 -2.65
N TRP A 146 13.95 6.27 -3.29
CA TRP A 146 12.85 6.99 -2.65
C TRP A 146 13.26 8.32 -1.98
N THR A 147 14.43 8.89 -2.31
CA THR A 147 14.90 10.16 -1.76
C THR A 147 14.83 11.33 -2.78
N GLY A 148 14.32 11.08 -3.98
CA GLY A 148 14.31 12.08 -5.04
C GLY A 148 13.64 11.58 -6.33
N GLY A 149 13.63 12.46 -7.33
CA GLY A 149 12.98 12.22 -8.62
C GLY A 149 12.15 13.40 -9.11
N TYR A 150 11.74 13.32 -10.37
CA TYR A 150 10.81 14.24 -11.00
C TYR A 150 10.09 13.51 -12.13
N THR A 151 9.17 14.19 -12.82
CA THR A 151 8.40 13.59 -13.90
C THR A 151 9.27 12.87 -14.96
N GLY A 152 10.44 13.42 -15.30
CA GLY A 152 11.36 12.80 -16.28
C GLY A 152 11.98 11.49 -15.78
N THR A 153 12.43 11.41 -14.52
CA THR A 153 12.93 10.14 -13.99
C THR A 153 11.83 9.07 -14.00
N GLN A 154 10.58 9.46 -13.76
CA GLN A 154 9.47 8.53 -13.87
C GLN A 154 9.30 8.03 -15.30
N THR A 155 9.42 8.89 -16.32
CA THR A 155 9.29 8.44 -17.74
C THR A 155 10.32 7.41 -18.15
N ASP A 156 11.48 7.37 -17.49
CA ASP A 156 12.57 6.42 -17.77
C ASP A 156 12.35 5.03 -17.10
N HIS A 157 11.37 4.91 -16.20
CA HIS A 157 11.14 3.70 -15.39
C HIS A 157 9.76 3.08 -15.64
N GLY A 158 9.53 1.85 -15.20
CA GLY A 158 8.30 1.09 -15.52
C GLY A 158 8.24 0.71 -17.01
N HIS A 159 7.08 0.29 -17.51
CA HIS A 159 6.88 -0.04 -18.93
C HIS A 159 5.67 0.69 -19.52
N GLU A 160 5.77 1.12 -20.76
CA GLU A 160 4.66 1.78 -21.47
C GLU A 160 3.51 0.80 -21.73
N VAL A 161 2.28 1.28 -21.56
CA VAL A 161 1.07 0.53 -21.86
C VAL A 161 0.16 1.37 -22.76
N ALA A 162 -0.60 0.69 -23.63
CA ALA A 162 -1.61 1.35 -24.44
C ALA A 162 -2.64 2.06 -23.54
N ILE A 163 -3.07 3.27 -23.93
CA ILE A 163 -3.98 4.10 -23.14
C ILE A 163 -5.29 3.37 -22.81
N ASN A 164 -5.83 2.60 -23.77
CA ASN A 164 -7.04 1.79 -23.58
C ASN A 164 -6.81 0.53 -22.70
N ARG A 165 -5.58 0.24 -22.30
CA ARG A 165 -5.17 -0.83 -21.38
C ARG A 165 -4.64 -0.28 -20.06
N ALA A 166 -4.76 1.03 -19.83
CA ALA A 166 -4.39 1.67 -18.57
C ALA A 166 -5.23 1.07 -17.44
N LEU A 167 -4.56 0.70 -16.35
CA LEU A 167 -5.16 0.15 -15.15
C LEU A 167 -4.96 1.11 -13.97
N PRO A 168 -5.81 1.02 -12.92
CA PRO A 168 -5.57 1.76 -11.70
C PRO A 168 -4.16 1.51 -11.14
N GLY A 169 -3.52 2.57 -10.68
CA GLY A 169 -2.12 2.58 -10.24
C GLY A 169 -1.09 2.81 -11.35
N ASP A 170 -1.47 2.82 -12.63
CA ASP A 170 -0.58 3.26 -13.70
C ASP A 170 -0.42 4.80 -13.68
N LEU A 171 0.68 5.33 -14.23
CA LEU A 171 0.92 6.77 -14.35
C LEU A 171 0.68 7.25 -15.78
N ALA A 172 -0.09 8.32 -15.93
CA ALA A 172 -0.35 8.98 -17.21
C ALA A 172 0.48 10.26 -17.31
N PHE A 173 1.16 10.46 -18.43
CA PHE A 173 2.16 11.51 -18.64
C PHE A 173 1.70 12.52 -19.70
N TYR A 174 1.91 13.81 -19.41
CA TYR A 174 1.42 14.93 -20.21
C TYR A 174 2.56 15.92 -20.52
N GLY A 175 2.48 16.55 -21.69
CA GLY A 175 3.45 17.55 -22.13
C GLY A 175 3.15 18.06 -23.54
N PRO A 176 3.88 19.05 -24.09
CA PRO A 176 3.73 19.44 -25.49
C PRO A 176 4.06 18.29 -26.46
N THR A 177 5.15 17.56 -26.18
CA THR A 177 5.66 16.46 -27.03
C THR A 177 6.04 15.25 -26.16
N ARG A 178 6.29 14.10 -26.79
CA ARG A 178 6.76 12.89 -26.07
C ARG A 178 8.11 13.08 -25.37
N ASN A 179 8.95 13.99 -25.88
CA ASN A 179 10.30 14.27 -25.34
C ASN A 179 10.32 15.45 -24.37
N SER A 180 9.16 16.03 -24.06
CA SER A 180 9.03 17.18 -23.17
C SER A 180 7.82 16.94 -22.29
N ILE A 181 7.94 15.97 -21.39
CA ILE A 181 6.89 15.67 -20.41
C ILE A 181 7.10 16.56 -19.20
N ASN A 182 6.04 17.26 -18.78
CA ASN A 182 6.09 18.23 -17.69
C ASN A 182 5.05 17.95 -16.59
N HIS A 183 4.23 16.91 -16.74
CA HIS A 183 3.20 16.57 -15.77
C HIS A 183 2.85 15.09 -15.78
N VAL A 184 2.44 14.61 -14.62
CA VAL A 184 2.09 13.22 -14.38
C VAL A 184 0.88 13.13 -13.47
N THR A 185 0.06 12.11 -13.69
CA THR A 185 -1.13 11.81 -12.89
C THR A 185 -1.21 10.31 -12.64
N ILE A 186 -1.94 9.90 -11.61
CA ILE A 186 -2.16 8.48 -11.31
C ILE A 186 -3.55 8.05 -11.77
N VAL A 187 -3.64 6.95 -12.52
CA VAL A 187 -4.90 6.34 -12.95
C VAL A 187 -5.60 5.73 -11.74
N VAL A 188 -6.86 6.08 -11.51
CA VAL A 188 -7.66 5.57 -10.37
C VAL A 188 -8.86 4.73 -10.78
N ALA A 189 -9.31 4.89 -12.02
CA ALA A 189 -10.36 4.09 -12.64
C ALA A 189 -10.20 4.16 -14.17
N PRO A 190 -10.88 3.30 -14.96
CA PRO A 190 -10.85 3.40 -16.42
C PRO A 190 -11.18 4.82 -16.89
N GLY A 191 -10.25 5.43 -17.64
CA GLY A 191 -10.41 6.78 -18.17
C GLY A 191 -10.36 7.91 -17.12
N ARG A 192 -9.99 7.64 -15.87
CA ARG A 192 -9.96 8.62 -14.77
C ARG A 192 -8.62 8.66 -14.06
N VAL A 193 -8.19 9.87 -13.73
CA VAL A 193 -6.92 10.12 -13.03
C VAL A 193 -7.11 11.05 -11.84
N ILE A 194 -6.21 10.97 -10.86
CA ILE A 194 -5.98 12.02 -9.88
C ILE A 194 -4.73 12.80 -10.29
N SER A 195 -4.88 14.11 -10.42
CA SER A 195 -3.85 15.05 -10.87
C SER A 195 -3.54 16.08 -9.79
N HIS A 196 -2.30 16.14 -9.32
CA HIS A 196 -1.82 17.21 -8.45
C HIS A 196 -0.85 18.14 -9.18
N GLY A 197 -1.40 19.01 -10.02
CA GLY A 197 -0.61 19.89 -10.91
C GLY A 197 -0.74 21.38 -10.60
N GLN A 198 -1.41 21.73 -9.51
CA GLN A 198 -1.73 23.11 -9.14
C GLN A 198 -2.11 23.21 -7.66
N GLU A 199 -2.16 24.45 -7.17
CA GLU A 199 -2.35 24.79 -5.75
C GLU A 199 -3.69 24.38 -5.16
N SER A 200 -4.74 24.22 -5.97
CA SER A 200 -6.08 23.79 -5.50
C SER A 200 -6.16 22.33 -5.02
N GLY A 201 -5.01 21.70 -4.77
CA GLY A 201 -4.85 20.30 -4.43
C GLY A 201 -5.05 19.31 -5.58
N PRO A 202 -5.01 18.00 -5.28
CA PRO A 202 -5.31 16.94 -6.24
C PRO A 202 -6.75 17.02 -6.80
N LEU A 203 -6.89 16.80 -8.10
CA LEU A 203 -8.16 16.85 -8.83
C LEU A 203 -8.49 15.52 -9.51
N ALA A 204 -9.76 15.14 -9.51
CA ALA A 204 -10.25 14.01 -10.30
C ALA A 204 -10.61 14.47 -11.72
N LEU A 205 -9.90 13.96 -12.73
CA LEU A 205 -10.01 14.40 -14.12
C LEU A 205 -10.20 13.19 -15.07
N PRO A 206 -10.77 13.41 -16.27
CA PRO A 206 -10.66 12.44 -17.37
C PRO A 206 -9.19 12.24 -17.76
N ILE A 207 -8.75 11.02 -18.07
CA ILE A 207 -7.35 10.75 -18.48
C ILE A 207 -6.92 11.52 -19.74
N ALA A 208 -7.88 11.85 -20.61
CA ALA A 208 -7.63 12.56 -21.85
C ALA A 208 -7.73 14.09 -21.70
N TYR A 209 -7.74 14.63 -20.49
CA TYR A 209 -7.82 16.07 -20.29
C TYR A 209 -6.61 16.79 -20.90
N SER A 210 -6.85 18.01 -21.37
CA SER A 210 -5.81 18.90 -21.87
C SER A 210 -5.53 20.00 -20.86
N ARG A 211 -4.30 20.48 -20.84
CA ARG A 211 -3.86 21.57 -19.96
C ARG A 211 -2.96 22.53 -20.72
N PRO A 212 -2.81 23.77 -20.24
CA PRO A 212 -1.68 24.61 -20.64
C PRO A 212 -0.38 23.82 -20.44
N GLY A 213 0.40 23.69 -21.52
CA GLY A 213 1.61 22.89 -21.51
C GLY A 213 1.43 21.42 -21.91
N GLY A 214 0.27 20.99 -22.42
CA GLY A 214 0.21 19.71 -23.14
C GLY A 214 -1.07 18.87 -23.02
N SER A 215 -1.03 17.75 -23.74
CA SER A 215 -2.02 16.67 -23.71
C SER A 215 -1.36 15.36 -23.27
N LEU A 216 -2.17 14.35 -23.00
CA LEU A 216 -1.71 12.99 -22.72
C LEU A 216 -0.79 12.48 -23.83
N LYS A 217 0.37 11.92 -23.46
CA LYS A 217 1.35 11.34 -24.41
C LYS A 217 1.44 9.83 -24.33
N PHE A 218 1.49 9.30 -23.11
CA PHE A 218 1.58 7.87 -22.87
C PHE A 218 1.24 7.55 -21.42
N VAL A 219 1.07 6.26 -21.14
CA VAL A 219 0.83 5.71 -19.81
C VAL A 219 1.93 4.69 -19.51
N ARG A 220 2.45 4.68 -18.28
CA ARG A 220 3.43 3.68 -17.84
C ARG A 220 2.95 2.94 -16.60
N ARG A 221 3.31 1.67 -16.53
CA ARG A 221 2.98 0.74 -15.47
C ARG A 221 4.22 0.38 -14.67
N TYR A 222 4.09 0.50 -13.35
CA TYR A 222 5.14 0.22 -12.36
C TYR A 222 4.76 -0.96 -11.46
N LEU A 223 3.48 -1.06 -11.13
CA LEU A 223 2.96 -2.13 -10.29
C LEU A 223 2.70 -3.39 -11.14
N PRO A 224 2.84 -4.59 -10.54
CA PRO A 224 2.48 -5.84 -11.19
C PRO A 224 0.97 -5.95 -11.49
#